data_AF-A0A7S4FYI4-F1
#
_entry.id   AF-A0A7S4FYI4-F1
#
_cell.length_a   1.000
_cell.length_b   1.000
_cell.length_c   1.000
_cell.angle_alpha   90.00
_cell.angle_beta   90.00
_cell.angle_gamma   90.00
#
_symmetry.space_group_name_H-M   'P 1'
#
loop_
_entity.id
_entity.type
_entity.pdbx_description
1 polymer ?
#
loop_
_entity_poly.entity_id
_entity_poly.type
_entity_poly.pdbx_seq_one_letter_code
_entity_poly.pdbx_strand_id
1 'polypeptide(L)'
;EMIGRHTLVLKYHRILWLAHLCRTRGANQITGQAIWETDQCHKGSGPFGRAIHTAHECGWVSVQGWWSWKVPGKSDPLLLYGDKNTVKHEVREQLRSQMLDALVQRRPRLFAGVHYATCRQLVQPSVAAFDTELQRSILRGILSGATWTALRAYQRGMRVASTCPFCGNAPEDEEHILWHCTAWHTARTAHMPDVLDAAAHIPSLLPPDQWPPCLRCCGLAPEIPDDCIKSGRAYTFLNTLHTMFVAVLQARKVRDAQAPAVFPGTARSQQLRQYPYQQLVGPLPYSGEKDTLLLRTPKKHEWPWEMPFLADLLRWLRALTWTQEPGSVTFLELALDFEEFAERTLPHAPQAKFKGTTLSLQERGRVLRLAITSAQRLVTKGQLHPARIVTRCNSLVPLGGPALCGLNRRPYFACRAALHTHILKLAEYCEHAWTAKDGILR
;
A
#
# COMPACT_ATOMS: atom_id res chain seq x y z
N GLU A 1 2.97 9.75 -0.38
CA GLU A 1 1.92 9.12 -1.23
C GLU A 1 0.58 9.87 -1.24
N MET A 2 0.08 10.38 -0.11
CA MET A 2 -1.19 11.13 -0.08
C MET A 2 -1.22 12.38 -0.98
N ILE A 3 -0.15 13.18 -0.98
CA ILE A 3 -0.06 14.40 -1.82
C ILE A 3 -0.23 14.05 -3.31
N GLY A 4 0.45 13.00 -3.78
CA GLY A 4 0.33 12.55 -5.17
C GLY A 4 -1.07 12.09 -5.57
N ARG A 5 -1.81 11.42 -4.68
CA ARG A 5 -3.19 11.00 -4.95
C ARG A 5 -4.15 12.19 -5.11
N HIS A 6 -4.00 13.22 -4.28
CA HIS A 6 -4.82 14.44 -4.39
C HIS A 6 -4.56 15.17 -5.71
N THR A 7 -3.30 15.28 -6.12
CA THR A 7 -2.94 15.90 -7.40
C THR A 7 -3.58 15.18 -8.58
N LEU A 8 -3.55 13.84 -8.61
CA LEU A 8 -4.12 13.05 -9.71
C LEU A 8 -5.64 13.16 -9.80
N VAL A 9 -6.33 13.09 -8.66
CA VAL A 9 -7.80 13.26 -8.62
C VAL A 9 -8.18 14.64 -9.13
N LEU A 10 -7.44 15.68 -8.74
CA LEU A 10 -7.66 17.03 -9.24
C LEU A 10 -7.42 17.13 -10.76
N LYS A 11 -6.32 16.54 -11.27
CA LYS A 11 -6.04 16.51 -12.71
C LYS A 11 -7.16 15.80 -13.50
N TYR A 12 -7.61 14.65 -13.00
CA TYR A 12 -8.72 13.88 -13.58
C TYR A 12 -10.00 14.72 -13.69
N HIS A 13 -10.40 15.37 -12.59
CA HIS A 13 -11.61 16.19 -12.59
C HIS A 13 -11.51 17.41 -13.50
N ARG A 14 -10.34 18.05 -13.59
CA ARG A 14 -10.11 19.19 -14.49
C ARG A 14 -10.24 18.80 -15.96
N ILE A 15 -9.63 17.69 -16.38
CA ILE A 15 -9.73 17.22 -17.77
C ILE A 15 -11.16 16.75 -18.08
N LEU A 16 -11.83 16.06 -17.16
CA LEU A 16 -13.23 15.68 -17.36
C LEU A 16 -14.20 16.86 -17.37
N TRP A 17 -13.89 17.94 -16.64
CA TRP A 17 -14.65 19.18 -16.73
C TRP A 17 -14.55 19.78 -18.14
N LEU A 18 -13.36 19.77 -18.75
CA LEU A 18 -13.16 20.20 -20.14
C LEU A 18 -13.98 19.34 -21.10
N ALA A 19 -13.97 18.02 -20.90
CA ALA A 19 -14.76 17.10 -21.71
C ALA A 19 -16.28 17.27 -21.49
N HIS A 20 -16.71 17.66 -20.30
CA HIS A 20 -18.10 18.01 -20.04
C HIS A 20 -18.48 19.29 -20.79
N LEU A 21 -17.62 20.31 -20.75
CA LEU A 21 -17.80 21.57 -21.46
C LEU A 21 -17.97 21.36 -22.97
N CYS A 22 -17.19 20.47 -23.57
CA CYS A 22 -17.31 20.10 -25.00
C CYS A 22 -18.68 19.52 -25.37
N ARG A 23 -19.35 18.84 -24.43
CA ARG A 23 -20.61 18.12 -24.69
C ARG A 23 -21.85 18.96 -24.38
N THR A 24 -21.71 19.97 -23.52
CA THR A 24 -22.82 20.82 -23.09
C THR A 24 -22.97 21.99 -24.05
N ARG A 25 -23.91 21.89 -25.00
CA ARG A 25 -24.25 23.00 -25.90
C ARG A 25 -24.69 24.24 -25.10
N GLY A 26 -24.32 25.42 -25.56
CA GLY A 26 -24.79 26.70 -25.02
C GLY A 26 -23.66 27.64 -24.59
N ALA A 27 -24.00 28.60 -23.73
CA ALA A 27 -23.12 29.71 -23.35
C ALA A 27 -21.74 29.25 -22.86
N ASN A 28 -21.67 28.17 -22.08
CA ASN A 28 -20.41 27.66 -21.55
C ASN A 28 -19.44 27.16 -22.63
N GLN A 29 -19.96 26.50 -23.67
CA GLN A 29 -19.14 26.04 -24.80
C GLN A 29 -18.65 27.23 -25.64
N ILE A 30 -19.53 28.21 -25.88
CA ILE A 30 -19.20 29.45 -26.61
C ILE A 30 -18.14 30.24 -25.85
N THR A 31 -18.29 30.41 -24.53
CA THR A 31 -17.29 31.07 -23.69
C THR A 31 -15.95 30.33 -23.70
N GLY A 32 -15.97 28.99 -23.62
CA GLY A 32 -14.74 28.19 -23.74
C GLY A 32 -14.04 28.40 -25.08
N GLN A 33 -14.82 28.46 -26.18
CA GLN A 33 -14.30 28.72 -27.51
C GLN A 33 -13.70 30.13 -27.62
N ALA A 34 -14.39 31.15 -27.13
CA ALA A 34 -13.88 32.53 -27.13
C ALA A 34 -12.60 32.66 -26.30
N ILE A 35 -12.50 31.98 -25.14
CA ILE A 35 -11.27 31.97 -24.33
C ILE A 35 -10.12 31.27 -25.06
N TRP A 36 -10.41 30.20 -25.81
CA TRP A 36 -9.42 29.51 -26.62
C TRP A 36 -8.91 30.39 -27.77
N GLU A 37 -9.80 31.05 -28.50
CA GLU A 37 -9.47 31.90 -29.65
C GLU A 37 -8.71 33.17 -29.27
N THR A 38 -8.88 33.67 -28.04
CA THR A 38 -8.16 34.85 -27.53
C THR A 38 -6.74 34.55 -27.04
N ASP A 39 -6.28 33.30 -27.13
CA ASP A 39 -4.97 32.81 -26.66
C ASP A 39 -4.70 33.04 -25.15
N GLN A 40 -5.73 33.47 -24.40
CA GLN A 40 -5.63 33.69 -22.95
C GLN A 40 -5.61 32.38 -22.16
N CYS A 41 -5.90 31.25 -22.80
CA CYS A 41 -5.94 29.93 -22.19
C CYS A 41 -4.58 29.51 -21.58
N HIS A 42 -3.46 30.00 -22.13
CA HIS A 42 -2.11 29.71 -21.63
C HIS A 42 -1.79 30.36 -20.28
N LYS A 43 -2.53 31.40 -19.88
CA LYS A 43 -2.30 32.11 -18.60
C LYS A 43 -2.81 31.34 -17.38
N GLY A 44 -3.44 30.18 -17.57
CA GLY A 44 -3.94 29.33 -16.48
C GLY A 44 -5.03 29.99 -15.61
N SER A 45 -5.59 31.11 -16.05
CA SER A 45 -6.63 31.83 -15.33
C SER A 45 -7.98 31.13 -15.50
N GLY A 46 -8.78 31.13 -14.43
CA GLY A 46 -10.12 30.54 -14.41
C GLY A 46 -10.15 29.01 -14.58
N PRO A 47 -11.37 28.41 -14.58
CA PRO A 47 -11.53 26.96 -14.70
C PRO A 47 -11.06 26.39 -16.05
N PHE A 48 -11.32 27.11 -17.14
CA PHE A 48 -10.93 26.69 -18.50
C PHE A 48 -9.42 26.67 -18.68
N GLY A 49 -8.73 27.77 -18.39
CA GLY A 49 -7.27 27.85 -18.48
C GLY A 49 -6.59 26.79 -17.60
N ARG A 50 -7.08 26.55 -16.37
CA ARG A 50 -6.54 25.48 -15.51
C ARG A 50 -6.72 24.08 -16.10
N ALA A 51 -7.84 23.81 -16.79
CA ALA A 51 -8.08 22.51 -17.40
C ALA A 51 -7.20 22.29 -18.64
N ILE A 52 -7.05 23.32 -19.48
CA ILE A 52 -6.13 23.33 -20.62
C ILE A 52 -4.68 23.15 -20.15
N HIS A 53 -4.25 23.94 -19.17
CA HIS A 53 -2.92 23.80 -18.58
C HIS A 53 -2.68 22.39 -18.02
N THR A 54 -3.68 21.81 -17.34
CA THR A 54 -3.60 20.44 -16.85
C THR A 54 -3.42 19.43 -18.00
N ALA A 55 -4.10 19.61 -19.12
CA ALA A 55 -3.93 18.75 -20.30
C ALA A 55 -2.50 18.88 -20.87
N HIS A 56 -1.96 20.09 -20.96
CA HIS A 56 -0.57 20.31 -21.38
C HIS A 56 0.46 19.73 -20.42
N GLU A 57 0.28 19.85 -19.09
CA GLU A 57 1.10 19.15 -18.10
C GLU A 57 1.04 17.63 -18.27
N CYS A 58 -0.03 17.11 -18.87
CA CYS A 58 -0.16 15.70 -19.20
C CYS A 58 0.50 15.32 -20.53
N GLY A 59 1.20 16.26 -21.19
CA GLY A 59 1.83 16.08 -22.50
C GLY A 59 0.84 16.13 -23.66
N TRP A 60 -0.40 16.61 -23.45
CA TRP A 60 -1.40 16.66 -24.51
C TRP A 60 -1.17 17.87 -25.40
N VAL A 61 -1.29 17.65 -26.71
CA VAL A 61 -1.16 18.68 -27.72
C VAL A 61 -2.49 18.81 -28.47
N SER A 62 -3.03 20.01 -28.55
CA SER A 62 -4.24 20.25 -29.35
C SER A 62 -3.95 19.99 -30.82
N VAL A 63 -4.81 19.20 -31.47
CA VAL A 63 -4.74 18.92 -32.92
C VAL A 63 -5.70 19.83 -33.67
N GLN A 64 -6.91 19.98 -33.14
CA GLN A 64 -7.95 20.80 -33.72
C GLN A 64 -8.83 21.37 -32.61
N GLY A 65 -8.62 22.65 -32.32
CA GLY A 65 -9.31 23.33 -31.22
C GLY A 65 -9.05 22.68 -29.86
N TRP A 66 -9.75 23.14 -28.84
CA TRP A 66 -9.60 22.63 -27.47
C TRP A 66 -10.33 21.31 -27.21
N TRP A 67 -10.97 20.72 -28.21
CA TRP A 67 -11.77 19.50 -28.09
C TRP A 67 -11.10 18.25 -28.69
N SER A 68 -10.02 18.41 -29.46
CA SER A 68 -9.28 17.30 -30.08
C SER A 68 -7.81 17.33 -29.67
N TRP A 69 -7.33 16.26 -29.05
CA TRP A 69 -6.01 16.21 -28.42
C TRP A 69 -5.20 15.01 -28.86
N LYS A 70 -3.96 15.23 -29.29
CA LYS A 70 -2.95 14.19 -29.40
C LYS A 70 -2.47 13.85 -27.99
N VAL A 71 -2.67 12.60 -27.60
CA VAL A 71 -2.30 12.06 -26.29
C VAL A 71 -1.06 11.19 -26.45
N PRO A 72 -0.04 11.30 -25.57
CA PRO A 72 1.12 10.42 -25.61
C PRO A 72 0.73 8.93 -25.62
N GLY A 73 1.37 8.15 -26.49
CA GLY A 73 1.10 6.71 -26.64
C GLY A 73 -0.17 6.35 -27.41
N LYS A 74 -0.93 7.33 -27.93
CA LYS A 74 -2.12 7.09 -28.75
C LYS A 74 -1.90 7.52 -30.20
N SER A 75 -2.26 6.65 -31.14
CA SER A 75 -2.21 6.94 -32.59
C SER A 75 -3.24 8.00 -32.98
N ASP A 76 -4.49 7.81 -32.53
CA ASP A 76 -5.61 8.68 -32.89
C ASP A 76 -5.85 9.79 -31.85
N PRO A 77 -6.23 11.00 -32.28
CA PRO A 77 -6.61 12.05 -31.36
C PRO A 77 -7.75 11.64 -30.42
N LEU A 78 -7.63 12.01 -29.15
CA LEU A 78 -8.71 11.92 -28.19
C LEU A 78 -9.72 13.04 -28.42
N LEU A 79 -10.92 12.67 -28.84
CA LEU A 79 -12.05 13.58 -29.01
C LEU A 79 -12.82 13.74 -27.69
N LEU A 80 -12.77 14.93 -27.10
CA LEU A 80 -13.40 15.21 -25.81
C LEU A 80 -14.93 15.17 -25.85
N TYR A 81 -15.53 15.36 -27.03
CA TYR A 81 -16.97 15.22 -27.27
C TYR A 81 -17.40 13.78 -27.58
N GLY A 82 -16.46 12.84 -27.70
CA GLY A 82 -16.75 11.43 -27.93
C GLY A 82 -17.44 10.74 -26.75
N ASP A 83 -17.53 9.41 -26.80
CA ASP A 83 -18.14 8.63 -25.73
C ASP A 83 -17.53 8.95 -24.35
N LYS A 84 -18.41 9.14 -23.36
CA LYS A 84 -18.04 9.58 -22.01
C LYS A 84 -17.15 8.56 -21.30
N ASN A 85 -17.42 7.27 -21.50
CA ASN A 85 -16.67 6.21 -20.83
C ASN A 85 -15.29 6.04 -21.46
N THR A 86 -15.20 6.17 -22.77
CA THR A 86 -13.96 6.21 -23.53
C THR A 86 -13.08 7.37 -23.06
N VAL A 87 -13.59 8.60 -23.05
CA VAL A 87 -12.80 9.75 -22.54
C VAL A 87 -12.37 9.54 -21.08
N LYS A 88 -13.26 9.05 -20.20
CA LYS A 88 -12.88 8.73 -18.81
C LYS A 88 -11.81 7.65 -18.71
N HIS A 89 -11.84 6.66 -19.59
CA HIS A 89 -10.83 5.60 -19.63
C HIS A 89 -9.48 6.19 -20.04
N GLU A 90 -9.44 6.93 -21.14
CA GLU A 90 -8.24 7.54 -21.71
C GLU A 90 -7.57 8.52 -20.75
N VAL A 91 -8.35 9.38 -20.09
CA VAL A 91 -7.82 10.28 -19.05
C VAL A 91 -7.21 9.48 -17.89
N ARG A 92 -7.82 8.36 -17.48
CA ARG A 92 -7.26 7.52 -16.40
C ARG A 92 -5.98 6.83 -16.85
N GLU A 93 -5.92 6.30 -18.06
CA GLU A 93 -4.69 5.67 -18.57
C GLU A 93 -3.55 6.68 -18.67
N GLN A 94 -3.80 7.89 -19.18
CA GLN A 94 -2.76 8.93 -19.23
C GLN A 94 -2.22 9.29 -17.85
N LEU A 95 -3.11 9.53 -16.89
CA LEU A 95 -2.69 9.90 -15.53
C LEU A 95 -1.93 8.75 -14.87
N ARG A 96 -2.29 7.49 -15.15
CA ARG A 96 -1.49 6.34 -14.70
C ARG A 96 -0.12 6.32 -15.34
N SER A 97 -0.02 6.59 -16.64
CA SER A 97 1.30 6.61 -17.28
C SER A 97 2.21 7.67 -16.67
N GLN A 98 1.73 8.87 -16.41
CA GLN A 98 2.53 9.89 -15.69
C GLN A 98 2.99 9.42 -14.31
N MET A 99 2.16 8.67 -13.59
CA MET A 99 2.57 8.09 -12.31
C MET A 99 3.68 7.06 -12.49
N LEU A 100 3.60 6.26 -13.56
CA LEU A 100 4.62 5.27 -13.88
C LEU A 100 5.91 5.96 -14.32
N ASP A 101 5.85 6.97 -15.19
CA ASP A 101 7.01 7.76 -15.60
C ASP A 101 7.72 8.38 -14.37
N ALA A 102 6.95 8.98 -13.46
CA ALA A 102 7.49 9.51 -12.21
C ALA A 102 8.07 8.42 -11.30
N LEU A 103 7.50 7.20 -11.32
CA LEU A 103 8.03 6.05 -10.58
C LEU A 103 9.34 5.55 -11.20
N VAL A 104 9.41 5.45 -12.52
CA VAL A 104 10.60 5.07 -13.29
C VAL A 104 11.73 6.06 -13.02
N GLN A 105 11.47 7.36 -13.13
CA GLN A 105 12.47 8.39 -12.82
C GLN A 105 13.00 8.30 -11.39
N ARG A 106 12.13 8.01 -10.42
CA ARG A 106 12.52 7.87 -9.01
C ARG A 106 13.27 6.58 -8.70
N ARG A 107 13.01 5.51 -9.45
CA ARG A 107 13.49 4.14 -9.16
C ARG A 107 13.84 3.42 -10.47
N PRO A 108 14.77 3.94 -11.27
CA PRO A 108 15.05 3.40 -12.61
C PRO A 108 15.55 1.96 -12.53
N ARG A 109 16.35 1.62 -11.52
CA ARG A 109 16.85 0.26 -11.28
C ARG A 109 15.75 -0.80 -11.05
N LEU A 110 14.52 -0.40 -10.75
CA LEU A 110 13.43 -1.35 -10.49
C LEU A 110 12.34 -1.28 -11.55
N PHE A 111 12.08 -0.12 -12.13
CA PHE A 111 10.92 0.09 -12.99
C PHE A 111 11.28 0.54 -14.40
N ALA A 112 12.55 0.77 -14.74
CA ALA A 112 12.92 1.08 -16.13
C ALA A 112 12.44 -0.04 -17.07
N GLY A 113 11.90 0.37 -18.21
CA GLY A 113 11.21 -0.50 -19.17
C GLY A 113 9.73 -0.76 -18.86
N VAL A 114 9.19 -0.29 -17.72
CA VAL A 114 7.74 -0.13 -17.61
C VAL A 114 7.33 1.01 -18.55
N HIS A 115 6.64 0.65 -19.63
CA HIS A 115 6.05 1.61 -20.56
C HIS A 115 4.60 1.97 -20.16
N TYR A 116 3.94 2.78 -20.99
CA TYR A 116 2.57 3.30 -20.81
C TYR A 116 1.55 2.22 -20.44
N ALA A 117 1.74 0.99 -20.92
CA ALA A 117 0.91 -0.15 -20.58
C ALA A 117 1.63 -1.06 -19.56
N THR A 118 1.49 -0.78 -18.25
CA THR A 118 1.58 -1.93 -17.34
C THR A 118 0.41 -2.83 -17.71
N CYS A 119 0.68 -4.07 -18.13
CA CYS A 119 -0.34 -5.06 -18.45
C CYS A 119 -1.12 -5.43 -17.18
N ARG A 120 -1.94 -4.52 -16.68
CA ARG A 120 -2.72 -4.65 -15.43
C ARG A 120 -3.63 -5.87 -15.48
N GLN A 121 -4.11 -6.17 -16.69
CA GLN A 121 -4.89 -7.35 -17.00
C GLN A 121 -4.13 -8.65 -16.67
N LEU A 122 -2.79 -8.63 -16.60
CA LEU A 122 -1.96 -9.77 -16.26
C LEU A 122 -1.55 -9.78 -14.77
N VAL A 123 -1.36 -8.60 -14.16
CA VAL A 123 -0.89 -8.49 -12.77
C VAL A 123 -1.89 -9.08 -11.78
N GLN A 124 -3.17 -8.72 -11.88
CA GLN A 124 -4.17 -9.14 -10.90
C GLN A 124 -4.50 -10.64 -10.99
N PRO A 125 -4.65 -11.22 -12.19
CA PRO A 125 -4.73 -12.67 -12.35
C PRO A 125 -3.49 -13.41 -11.81
N SER A 126 -2.27 -12.90 -12.07
CA SER A 126 -1.05 -13.52 -11.52
C SER A 126 -1.06 -13.58 -9.99
N VAL A 127 -1.54 -12.52 -9.32
CA VAL A 127 -1.68 -12.53 -7.86
C VAL A 127 -2.78 -13.48 -7.41
N ALA A 128 -3.88 -13.58 -8.15
CA ALA A 128 -4.98 -14.49 -7.81
C ALA A 128 -4.62 -15.97 -7.99
N ALA A 129 -3.66 -16.28 -8.87
CA ALA A 129 -3.22 -17.64 -9.18
C ALA A 129 -2.54 -18.36 -8.01
N PHE A 130 -2.08 -17.64 -6.98
CA PHE A 130 -1.48 -18.26 -5.79
C PHE A 130 -2.55 -18.65 -4.76
N ASP A 131 -2.44 -19.86 -4.23
CA ASP A 131 -3.43 -20.41 -3.28
C ASP A 131 -3.35 -19.74 -1.90
N THR A 132 -2.15 -19.41 -1.44
CA THR A 132 -1.93 -18.90 -0.09
C THR A 132 -1.82 -17.38 -0.05
N GLU A 133 -2.41 -16.75 0.96
CA GLU A 133 -2.28 -15.29 1.16
C GLU A 133 -0.83 -14.86 1.39
N LEU A 134 0.00 -15.75 1.92
CA LEU A 134 1.44 -15.52 2.06
C LEU A 134 2.10 -15.31 0.69
N GLN A 135 1.88 -16.21 -0.26
CA GLN A 135 2.45 -16.09 -1.61
C GLN A 135 1.94 -14.84 -2.32
N ARG A 136 0.64 -14.54 -2.21
CA ARG A 136 0.05 -13.30 -2.74
C ARG A 136 0.71 -12.06 -2.15
N SER A 137 0.97 -12.06 -0.84
CA SER A 137 1.66 -10.97 -0.16
C SER A 137 3.10 -10.81 -0.64
N ILE A 138 3.84 -11.92 -0.79
CA ILE A 138 5.21 -11.93 -1.34
C ILE A 138 5.21 -11.35 -2.77
N LEU A 139 4.32 -11.81 -3.64
CA LEU A 139 4.24 -11.31 -5.01
C LEU A 139 3.87 -9.82 -5.06
N ARG A 140 2.92 -9.35 -4.25
CA ARG A 140 2.62 -7.91 -4.14
C ARG A 140 3.86 -7.11 -3.68
N GLY A 141 4.67 -7.69 -2.80
CA GLY A 141 5.97 -7.14 -2.39
C GLY A 141 6.95 -7.01 -3.55
N ILE A 142 7.05 -8.04 -4.41
CA ILE A 142 7.89 -8.02 -5.61
C ILE A 142 7.41 -6.96 -6.61
N LEU A 143 6.12 -7.00 -6.99
CA LEU A 143 5.51 -6.12 -7.99
C LEU A 143 5.60 -4.63 -7.62
N SER A 144 5.55 -4.32 -6.31
CA SER A 144 5.68 -2.95 -5.81
C SER A 144 7.12 -2.50 -5.59
N GLY A 145 8.10 -3.38 -5.85
CA GLY A 145 9.49 -3.16 -5.51
C GLY A 145 9.64 -2.90 -4.01
N ALA A 146 8.92 -3.61 -3.16
CA ALA A 146 8.94 -3.52 -1.69
C ALA A 146 9.75 -4.65 -1.03
N THR A 147 10.37 -5.53 -1.82
CA THR A 147 11.28 -6.56 -1.31
C THR A 147 12.35 -5.96 -0.41
N TRP A 148 12.60 -6.60 0.72
CA TRP A 148 13.60 -6.16 1.67
C TRP A 148 14.96 -6.77 1.32
N THR A 149 15.99 -5.93 1.20
CA THR A 149 17.33 -6.38 0.77
C THR A 149 18.38 -5.82 1.74
N ALA A 150 19.54 -6.48 1.85
CA ALA A 150 20.62 -5.99 2.70
C ALA A 150 21.09 -4.59 2.27
N LEU A 151 21.09 -4.29 0.97
CA LEU A 151 21.39 -2.95 0.46
C LEU A 151 20.40 -1.89 0.98
N ARG A 152 19.08 -2.15 0.91
CA ARG A 152 18.07 -1.22 1.45
C ARG A 152 18.18 -1.04 2.95
N ALA A 153 18.50 -2.12 3.66
CA ALA A 153 18.67 -2.08 5.10
C ALA A 153 19.91 -1.29 5.51
N TYR A 154 21.01 -1.45 4.77
CA TYR A 154 22.24 -0.67 4.93
C TYR A 154 22.02 0.83 4.67
N GLN A 155 21.38 1.19 3.55
CA GLN A 155 21.03 2.58 3.21
C GLN A 155 20.15 3.28 4.26
N ARG A 156 19.42 2.50 5.06
CA ARG A 156 18.58 2.98 6.17
C ARG A 156 19.25 2.87 7.54
N GLY A 157 20.53 2.52 7.61
CA GLY A 157 21.30 2.40 8.85
C GLY A 157 20.88 1.22 9.74
N MET A 158 20.19 0.21 9.20
CA MET A 158 19.78 -0.98 9.96
C MET A 158 20.76 -2.15 9.81
N ARG A 159 21.79 -1.99 8.98
CA ARG A 159 22.88 -2.95 8.80
C ARG A 159 24.19 -2.21 8.63
N VAL A 160 25.29 -2.87 9.00
CA VAL A 160 26.66 -2.36 8.84
C VAL A 160 27.20 -2.49 7.42
N ALA A 161 26.67 -3.44 6.64
CA ALA A 161 27.10 -3.71 5.27
C ALA A 161 25.91 -4.08 4.38
N SER A 162 26.02 -3.75 3.10
CA SER A 162 25.05 -4.12 2.04
C SER A 162 25.25 -5.52 1.48
N THR A 163 26.33 -6.22 1.85
CA THR A 163 26.68 -7.56 1.36
C THR A 163 25.59 -8.57 1.70
N CYS A 164 25.31 -9.47 0.76
CA CYS A 164 24.34 -10.55 0.94
C CYS A 164 24.75 -11.45 2.11
N PRO A 165 23.87 -11.62 3.12
CA PRO A 165 24.18 -12.45 4.28
C PRO A 165 24.21 -13.94 3.95
N PHE A 166 23.72 -14.36 2.78
CA PHE A 166 23.59 -15.77 2.42
C PHE A 166 24.73 -16.28 1.55
N CYS A 167 25.23 -15.45 0.62
CA CYS A 167 26.34 -15.83 -0.27
C CYS A 167 27.65 -15.11 0.07
N GLY A 168 27.62 -13.96 0.76
CA GLY A 168 28.82 -13.19 1.11
C GLY A 168 29.52 -12.46 -0.04
N ASN A 169 29.09 -12.65 -1.30
CA ASN A 169 29.91 -12.29 -2.47
C ASN A 169 29.61 -10.92 -3.09
N ALA A 170 28.41 -10.37 -2.90
CA ALA A 170 27.99 -9.12 -3.55
C ALA A 170 26.97 -8.35 -2.69
N PRO A 171 26.77 -7.04 -2.94
CA PRO A 171 25.63 -6.31 -2.39
C PRO A 171 24.31 -7.01 -2.71
N GLU A 172 23.44 -7.17 -1.71
CA GLU A 172 22.14 -7.80 -1.92
C GLU A 172 21.11 -6.76 -2.35
N ASP A 173 20.76 -6.80 -3.62
CA ASP A 173 19.58 -6.18 -4.19
C ASP A 173 18.60 -7.21 -4.77
N GLU A 174 17.50 -6.74 -5.34
CA GLU A 174 16.45 -7.59 -5.90
C GLU A 174 16.99 -8.47 -7.02
N GLU A 175 17.82 -7.90 -7.89
CA GLU A 175 18.43 -8.63 -9.01
C GLU A 175 19.36 -9.73 -8.49
N HIS A 176 20.22 -9.41 -7.52
CA HIS A 176 21.06 -10.40 -6.87
C HIS A 176 20.25 -11.54 -6.26
N ILE A 177 19.19 -11.23 -5.50
CA ILE A 177 18.31 -12.25 -4.89
C ILE A 177 17.68 -13.13 -5.97
N LEU A 178 17.07 -12.51 -6.99
CA LEU A 178 16.21 -13.21 -7.95
C LEU A 178 16.98 -13.92 -9.06
N TRP A 179 18.26 -13.58 -9.32
CA TRP A 179 19.00 -14.10 -10.47
C TRP A 179 20.38 -14.65 -10.14
N HIS A 180 21.13 -14.01 -9.23
CA HIS A 180 22.57 -14.26 -9.11
C HIS A 180 22.98 -15.01 -7.84
N CYS A 181 22.22 -14.89 -6.76
CA CYS A 181 22.61 -15.40 -5.45
C CYS A 181 22.67 -16.93 -5.47
N THR A 182 23.84 -17.52 -5.22
CA THR A 182 24.03 -18.98 -5.21
C THR A 182 23.18 -19.68 -4.15
N ALA A 183 22.87 -18.98 -3.05
CA ALA A 183 21.98 -19.46 -1.99
C ALA A 183 20.58 -19.86 -2.48
N TRP A 184 20.09 -19.26 -3.57
CA TRP A 184 18.76 -19.50 -4.12
C TRP A 184 18.78 -20.24 -5.44
N HIS A 185 19.94 -20.79 -5.82
CA HIS A 185 20.12 -21.45 -7.12
C HIS A 185 19.10 -22.58 -7.33
N THR A 186 18.94 -23.48 -6.36
CA THR A 186 18.00 -24.61 -6.43
C THR A 186 16.55 -24.15 -6.63
N ALA A 187 16.12 -23.10 -5.91
CA ALA A 187 14.78 -22.55 -6.05
C ALA A 187 14.54 -21.92 -7.43
N ARG A 188 15.58 -21.30 -8.03
CA ARG A 188 15.49 -20.79 -9.40
C ARG A 188 15.47 -21.90 -10.43
N THR A 189 16.42 -22.84 -10.37
CA THR A 189 16.60 -23.87 -11.40
C THR A 189 15.40 -24.77 -11.56
N ALA A 190 14.60 -24.96 -10.50
CA ALA A 190 13.36 -25.72 -10.55
C ALA A 190 12.30 -25.09 -11.49
N HIS A 191 12.38 -23.77 -11.76
CA HIS A 191 11.41 -23.05 -12.57
C HIS A 191 12.01 -22.41 -13.83
N MET A 192 13.33 -22.28 -13.91
CA MET A 192 14.00 -21.63 -15.05
C MET A 192 13.66 -22.25 -16.42
N PRO A 193 13.58 -23.59 -16.59
CA PRO A 193 13.20 -24.16 -17.88
C PRO A 193 11.83 -23.65 -18.38
N ASP A 194 10.82 -23.63 -17.51
CA ASP A 194 9.47 -23.17 -17.84
C ASP A 194 9.42 -21.66 -18.11
N VAL A 195 10.23 -20.88 -17.40
CA VAL A 195 10.35 -19.44 -17.63
C VAL A 195 10.96 -19.17 -19.01
N LEU A 196 12.03 -19.89 -19.37
CA LEU A 196 12.71 -19.72 -20.65
C LEU A 196 11.86 -20.21 -21.83
N ASP A 197 11.18 -21.35 -21.67
CA ASP A 197 10.24 -21.86 -22.67
C ASP A 197 9.09 -20.88 -22.90
N ALA A 198 8.42 -20.41 -21.84
CA ALA A 198 7.34 -19.45 -21.97
C ALA A 198 7.81 -18.09 -22.54
N ALA A 199 9.03 -17.66 -22.22
CA ALA A 199 9.63 -16.44 -22.76
C ALA A 199 9.89 -16.53 -24.27
N ALA A 200 10.33 -17.70 -24.78
CA ALA A 200 10.61 -17.92 -26.19
C ALA A 200 9.36 -17.72 -27.09
N HIS A 201 8.17 -17.85 -26.50
CA HIS A 201 6.91 -17.64 -27.19
C HIS A 201 6.46 -16.16 -27.26
N ILE A 202 7.24 -15.22 -26.71
CA ILE A 202 6.98 -13.77 -26.77
C ILE A 202 7.99 -13.11 -27.73
N PRO A 203 7.58 -12.78 -28.99
CA PRO A 203 8.52 -12.34 -30.03
C PRO A 203 9.30 -11.05 -29.70
N SER A 204 8.73 -10.15 -28.90
CA SER A 204 9.35 -8.88 -28.53
C SER A 204 10.30 -8.98 -27.34
N LEU A 205 10.40 -10.15 -26.71
CA LEU A 205 11.16 -10.32 -25.48
C LEU A 205 12.61 -10.68 -25.80
N LEU A 206 13.54 -9.84 -25.33
CA LEU A 206 14.97 -10.07 -25.45
C LEU A 206 15.42 -11.28 -24.61
N PRO A 207 16.67 -11.76 -24.77
CA PRO A 207 17.25 -12.74 -23.85
C PRO A 207 17.24 -12.27 -22.38
N PRO A 208 17.24 -13.19 -21.39
CA PRO A 208 17.07 -12.86 -19.97
C PRO A 208 18.06 -11.85 -19.39
N ASP A 209 19.31 -11.87 -19.85
CA ASP A 209 20.38 -10.94 -19.46
C ASP A 209 20.10 -9.50 -19.92
N GLN A 210 19.28 -9.34 -20.96
CA GLN A 210 18.89 -8.07 -21.57
C GLN A 210 17.47 -7.62 -21.17
N TRP A 211 16.77 -8.39 -20.34
CA TRP A 211 15.45 -7.98 -19.87
C TRP A 211 15.52 -6.64 -19.12
N PRO A 212 14.50 -5.77 -19.31
CA PRO A 212 14.47 -4.51 -18.61
C PRO A 212 14.33 -4.70 -17.09
N PRO A 213 14.81 -3.75 -16.27
CA PRO A 213 14.73 -3.85 -14.82
C PRO A 213 13.32 -4.09 -14.26
N CYS A 214 12.27 -3.54 -14.89
CA CYS A 214 10.88 -3.79 -14.51
C CYS A 214 10.52 -5.28 -14.47
N LEU A 215 11.01 -6.04 -15.44
CA LEU A 215 10.73 -7.45 -15.57
C LEU A 215 11.64 -8.25 -14.64
N ARG A 216 12.94 -7.95 -14.64
CA ARG A 216 13.95 -8.67 -13.85
C ARG A 216 13.78 -8.50 -12.34
N CYS A 217 13.44 -7.31 -11.88
CA CYS A 217 13.39 -6.98 -10.44
C CYS A 217 11.98 -7.03 -9.86
N CYS A 218 10.95 -6.78 -10.69
CA CYS A 218 9.58 -6.63 -10.23
C CYS A 218 8.58 -7.57 -10.91
N GLY A 219 8.97 -8.32 -11.94
CA GLY A 219 8.05 -9.20 -12.68
C GLY A 219 7.02 -8.43 -13.50
N LEU A 220 7.24 -7.14 -13.72
CA LEU A 220 6.34 -6.31 -14.50
C LEU A 220 6.69 -6.47 -15.98
N ALA A 221 5.71 -6.92 -16.76
CA ALA A 221 5.84 -6.97 -18.21
C ALA A 221 6.20 -5.58 -18.78
N PRO A 222 7.18 -5.49 -19.68
CA PRO A 222 7.32 -4.34 -20.57
C PRO A 222 6.14 -4.34 -21.59
N GLU A 223 6.25 -3.55 -22.65
CA GLU A 223 5.26 -3.58 -23.72
C GLU A 223 5.23 -4.98 -24.38
N ILE A 224 4.12 -5.69 -24.21
CA ILE A 224 3.89 -7.01 -24.80
C ILE A 224 2.84 -6.86 -25.91
N PRO A 225 3.07 -7.46 -27.10
CA PRO A 225 2.10 -7.48 -28.18
C PRO A 225 0.70 -7.99 -27.76
N ASP A 226 -0.35 -7.33 -28.24
CA ASP A 226 -1.74 -7.65 -27.91
C ASP A 226 -2.14 -9.08 -28.28
N ASP A 227 -1.58 -9.64 -29.34
CA ASP A 227 -1.81 -11.03 -29.76
C ASP A 227 -1.29 -12.02 -28.71
N CYS A 228 -0.16 -11.73 -28.07
CA CYS A 228 0.40 -12.54 -26.99
C CYS A 228 -0.45 -12.47 -25.71
N ILE A 229 -1.10 -11.33 -25.46
CA ILE A 229 -2.05 -11.17 -24.36
C ILE A 229 -3.32 -11.99 -24.65
N LYS A 230 -3.90 -11.82 -25.85
CA LYS A 230 -5.13 -12.52 -26.27
C LYS A 230 -4.95 -14.03 -26.34
N SER A 231 -3.78 -14.51 -26.76
CA SER A 231 -3.45 -15.93 -26.83
C SER A 231 -3.07 -16.54 -25.48
N GLY A 232 -3.02 -15.75 -24.41
CA GLY A 232 -2.62 -16.20 -23.06
C GLY A 232 -1.11 -16.45 -22.89
N ARG A 233 -0.28 -16.31 -23.92
CA ARG A 233 1.18 -16.53 -23.86
C ARG A 233 1.85 -15.61 -22.83
N ALA A 234 1.45 -14.34 -22.83
CA ALA A 234 1.95 -13.34 -21.88
C ALA A 234 1.59 -13.71 -20.43
N TYR A 235 0.40 -14.28 -20.23
CA TYR A 235 -0.06 -14.73 -18.91
C TYR A 235 0.76 -15.93 -18.43
N THR A 236 0.94 -16.94 -19.28
CA THR A 236 1.76 -18.13 -18.97
C THR A 236 3.17 -17.71 -18.55
N PHE A 237 3.84 -16.88 -19.36
CA PHE A 237 5.18 -16.38 -19.06
C PHE A 237 5.27 -15.63 -17.73
N LEU A 238 4.38 -14.66 -17.49
CA LEU A 238 4.40 -13.92 -16.23
C LEU A 238 4.08 -14.82 -15.05
N ASN A 239 3.18 -15.80 -15.20
CA ASN A 239 2.84 -16.71 -14.14
C ASN A 239 4.03 -17.62 -13.77
N THR A 240 4.78 -18.15 -14.74
CA THR A 240 5.99 -18.96 -14.46
C THR A 240 7.09 -18.10 -13.84
N LEU A 241 7.30 -16.88 -14.34
CA LEU A 241 8.26 -15.92 -13.77
C LEU A 241 7.91 -15.56 -12.33
N HIS A 242 6.65 -15.21 -12.05
CA HIS A 242 6.19 -14.89 -10.71
C HIS A 242 6.29 -16.08 -9.76
N THR A 243 6.01 -17.30 -10.25
CA THR A 243 6.16 -18.53 -9.47
C THR A 243 7.62 -18.71 -9.05
N MET A 244 8.58 -18.53 -9.96
CA MET A 244 10.00 -18.56 -9.63
C MET A 244 10.37 -17.50 -8.58
N PHE A 245 9.94 -16.24 -8.75
CA PHE A 245 10.25 -15.18 -7.80
C PHE A 245 9.68 -15.44 -6.40
N VAL A 246 8.45 -15.94 -6.33
CA VAL A 246 7.80 -16.33 -5.08
C VAL A 246 8.55 -17.50 -4.43
N ALA A 247 8.93 -18.52 -5.18
CA ALA A 247 9.70 -19.66 -4.68
C ALA A 247 11.06 -19.22 -4.07
N VAL A 248 11.79 -18.34 -4.77
CA VAL A 248 13.05 -17.76 -4.27
C VAL A 248 12.83 -17.00 -2.95
N LEU A 249 11.81 -16.14 -2.87
CA LEU A 249 11.56 -15.36 -1.65
C LEU A 249 10.96 -16.20 -0.52
N GLN A 250 10.24 -17.28 -0.82
CA GLN A 250 9.80 -18.25 0.19
C GLN A 250 11.00 -19.01 0.78
N ALA A 251 11.90 -19.52 -0.07
CA ALA A 251 13.14 -20.17 0.37
C ALA A 251 13.98 -19.21 1.23
N ARG A 252 14.08 -17.95 0.80
CA ARG A 252 14.74 -16.90 1.58
C ARG A 252 14.09 -16.68 2.93
N LYS A 253 12.77 -16.57 2.98
CA LYS A 253 12.03 -16.39 4.23
C LYS A 253 12.28 -17.55 5.21
N VAL A 254 12.34 -18.79 4.73
CA VAL A 254 12.64 -19.97 5.56
C VAL A 254 14.05 -19.85 6.14
N ARG A 255 15.04 -19.48 5.30
CA ARG A 255 16.43 -19.33 5.75
C ARG A 255 16.61 -18.12 6.69
N ASP A 256 15.89 -17.02 6.46
CA ASP A 256 15.83 -15.87 7.36
C ASP A 256 15.30 -16.26 8.75
N ALA A 257 14.36 -17.20 8.82
CA ALA A 257 13.81 -17.71 10.08
C ALA A 257 14.80 -18.61 10.84
N GLN A 258 15.69 -19.30 10.11
CA GLN A 258 16.72 -20.18 10.68
C GLN A 258 18.03 -19.44 11.01
N ALA A 259 18.30 -18.34 10.32
CA ALA A 259 19.51 -17.56 10.55
C ALA A 259 19.39 -16.75 11.85
N PRO A 260 20.45 -16.68 12.68
CA PRO A 260 20.50 -15.73 13.79
C PRO A 260 20.21 -14.34 13.22
N ALA A 261 19.23 -13.65 13.81
CA ALA A 261 18.52 -12.52 13.22
C ALA A 261 19.39 -11.74 12.23
N VAL A 262 19.09 -11.89 10.93
CA VAL A 262 19.85 -11.29 9.81
C VAL A 262 20.02 -9.77 9.95
N PHE A 263 19.15 -9.16 10.74
CA PHE A 263 19.37 -7.87 11.37
C PHE A 263 19.88 -8.16 12.80
N PRO A 264 21.20 -8.26 13.03
CA PRO A 264 21.72 -8.12 14.37
C PRO A 264 21.19 -6.78 14.79
N GLY A 265 20.25 -6.81 15.72
CA GLY A 265 19.73 -5.58 16.25
C GLY A 265 20.94 -4.80 16.69
N THR A 266 21.14 -3.59 16.15
CA THR A 266 22.07 -2.66 16.81
C THR A 266 21.73 -2.69 18.31
N ALA A 267 22.66 -2.41 19.22
CA ALA A 267 22.35 -2.39 20.67
C ALA A 267 21.04 -1.61 20.96
N ARG A 268 20.77 -0.58 20.14
CA ARG A 268 19.53 0.19 20.06
C ARG A 268 18.27 -0.62 19.68
N SER A 269 18.36 -1.54 18.73
CA SER A 269 17.26 -2.45 18.34
C SER A 269 17.05 -3.61 19.31
N GLN A 270 18.07 -4.08 20.04
CA GLN A 270 17.88 -5.06 21.12
C GLN A 270 17.14 -4.44 22.30
N GLN A 271 17.43 -3.17 22.65
CA GLN A 271 16.62 -2.39 23.60
C GLN A 271 15.17 -2.19 23.13
N LEU A 272 14.91 -2.16 21.82
CA LEU A 272 13.56 -2.05 21.25
C LEU A 272 12.82 -3.40 21.13
N ARG A 273 13.53 -4.55 21.20
CA ARG A 273 12.94 -5.90 21.11
C ARG A 273 12.41 -6.40 22.45
N GLN A 274 12.92 -5.90 23.57
CA GLN A 274 12.26 -6.09 24.84
C GLN A 274 11.04 -5.18 24.86
N TYR A 275 9.85 -5.76 24.73
CA TYR A 275 8.63 -5.02 25.06
C TYR A 275 8.84 -4.48 26.48
N PRO A 276 8.80 -3.16 26.70
CA PRO A 276 9.19 -2.61 27.98
C PRO A 276 8.03 -2.80 28.95
N TYR A 277 7.89 -4.03 29.46
CA TYR A 277 6.87 -4.41 30.44
C TYR A 277 6.95 -3.53 31.69
N GLN A 278 8.17 -3.09 32.04
CA GLN A 278 8.44 -2.15 33.12
C GLN A 278 7.95 -0.71 32.81
N GLN A 279 7.75 -0.34 31.54
CA GLN A 279 7.10 0.92 31.16
C GLN A 279 5.56 0.82 31.16
N LEU A 280 4.99 -0.34 31.52
CA LEU A 280 3.57 -0.39 31.87
C LEU A 280 3.30 0.27 33.24
N VAL A 281 4.32 0.74 33.96
CA VAL A 281 4.16 1.37 35.28
C VAL A 281 3.95 2.88 35.11
N GLY A 282 2.78 3.39 35.52
CA GLY A 282 2.41 4.80 35.42
C GLY A 282 1.12 5.11 36.21
N PRO A 283 0.87 6.39 36.55
CA PRO A 283 0.05 6.81 37.69
C PRO A 283 -1.46 6.57 37.51
N LEU A 284 -2.20 6.73 38.62
CA LEU A 284 -3.67 6.62 38.71
C LEU A 284 -4.41 7.45 37.63
N PRO A 285 -5.64 7.06 37.26
CA PRO A 285 -6.43 7.74 36.24
C PRO A 285 -6.48 9.25 36.45
N TYR A 286 -6.38 10.01 35.36
CA TYR A 286 -6.47 11.47 35.38
C TYR A 286 -7.84 11.89 35.93
N SER A 287 -7.85 12.56 37.08
CA SER A 287 -9.06 12.99 37.80
C SER A 287 -9.63 14.34 37.31
N GLY A 288 -8.97 15.01 36.36
CA GLY A 288 -9.45 16.31 35.87
C GLY A 288 -10.69 16.16 34.99
N GLU A 289 -11.64 17.08 35.15
CA GLU A 289 -12.78 17.26 34.24
C GLU A 289 -12.26 17.44 32.80
N LYS A 290 -12.38 16.40 31.97
CA LYS A 290 -12.05 16.50 30.55
C LYS A 290 -13.14 17.29 29.85
N ASP A 291 -12.74 18.17 28.93
CA ASP A 291 -13.62 18.93 28.04
C ASP A 291 -14.81 18.08 27.55
N THR A 292 -16.02 18.62 27.70
CA THR A 292 -17.25 17.93 27.33
C THR A 292 -17.27 17.71 25.81
N LEU A 293 -16.97 16.49 25.38
CA LEU A 293 -16.98 16.12 23.98
C LEU A 293 -18.42 16.01 23.49
N LEU A 294 -18.82 16.89 22.57
CA LEU A 294 -20.14 16.86 21.94
C LEU A 294 -20.03 16.21 20.56
N LEU A 295 -20.89 15.22 20.31
CA LEU A 295 -21.04 14.61 18.99
C LEU A 295 -22.41 14.96 18.43
N ARG A 296 -22.49 15.12 17.10
CA ARG A 296 -23.78 15.08 16.40
C ARG A 296 -24.28 13.64 16.29
N THR A 297 -25.58 13.47 16.25
CA THR A 297 -26.21 12.16 15.98
C THR A 297 -25.76 11.64 14.61
N PRO A 298 -25.09 10.47 14.54
CA PRO A 298 -24.61 9.94 13.27
C PRO A 298 -25.75 9.42 12.40
N LYS A 299 -25.64 9.62 11.09
CA LYS A 299 -26.46 8.88 10.11
C LYS A 299 -25.91 7.46 9.96
N LYS A 300 -26.77 6.50 9.56
CA LYS A 300 -26.39 5.08 9.35
C LYS A 300 -25.18 4.86 8.42
N HIS A 301 -24.96 5.74 7.45
CA HIS A 301 -23.81 5.66 6.54
C HIS A 301 -22.51 6.27 7.11
N GLU A 302 -22.62 7.12 8.14
CA GLU A 302 -21.48 7.74 8.82
C GLU A 302 -20.98 6.86 9.97
N TRP A 303 -21.91 6.19 10.66
CA TRP A 303 -21.65 5.18 11.69
C TRP A 303 -22.40 3.89 11.35
N PRO A 304 -21.74 2.94 10.68
CA PRO A 304 -22.38 1.71 10.20
C PRO A 304 -22.48 0.60 11.26
N TRP A 305 -22.04 0.86 12.49
CA TRP A 305 -22.13 -0.05 13.63
C TRP A 305 -23.29 0.32 14.55
N GLU A 306 -23.55 -0.53 15.54
CA GLU A 306 -24.51 -0.27 16.59
C GLU A 306 -24.08 0.92 17.48
N MET A 307 -25.06 1.67 18.00
CA MET A 307 -24.82 2.82 18.89
C MET A 307 -24.14 2.46 20.22
N PRO A 308 -24.41 1.30 20.85
CA PRO A 308 -23.66 0.86 22.03
C PRO A 308 -22.15 0.81 21.80
N PHE A 309 -21.69 0.34 20.64
CA PHE A 309 -20.27 0.34 20.30
C PHE A 309 -19.67 1.75 20.24
N LEU A 310 -20.42 2.75 19.73
CA LEU A 310 -19.98 4.14 19.76
C LEU A 310 -19.84 4.66 21.19
N ALA A 311 -20.83 4.36 22.05
CA ALA A 311 -20.82 4.76 23.45
C ALA A 311 -19.61 4.16 24.20
N ASP A 312 -19.37 2.86 24.03
CA ASP A 312 -18.22 2.15 24.60
C ASP A 312 -16.90 2.72 24.10
N LEU A 313 -16.79 2.97 22.79
CA LEU A 313 -15.59 3.56 22.20
C LEU A 313 -15.29 4.93 22.81
N LEU A 314 -16.30 5.78 22.99
CA LEU A 314 -16.13 7.10 23.57
C LEU A 314 -15.77 7.03 25.06
N ARG A 315 -16.37 6.10 25.81
CA ARG A 315 -16.06 5.83 27.22
C ARG A 315 -14.60 5.37 27.37
N TRP A 316 -14.17 4.44 26.52
CA TRP A 316 -12.79 3.96 26.46
C TRP A 316 -11.80 5.07 26.09
N LEU A 317 -12.07 5.83 25.03
CA LEU A 317 -11.22 6.95 24.61
C LEU A 317 -11.09 8.03 25.69
N ARG A 318 -12.14 8.25 26.50
CA ARG A 318 -12.10 9.13 27.68
C ARG A 318 -11.29 8.53 28.83
N ALA A 319 -11.30 7.22 29.00
CA ALA A 319 -10.51 6.52 30.02
C ALA A 319 -9.00 6.49 29.69
N LEU A 320 -8.63 6.54 28.40
CA LEU A 320 -7.22 6.61 28.00
C LEU A 320 -6.53 7.85 28.56
N THR A 321 -5.38 7.66 29.19
CA THR A 321 -4.45 8.73 29.56
C THR A 321 -3.21 8.64 28.67
N TRP A 322 -2.48 9.75 28.47
CA TRP A 322 -1.31 9.78 27.60
C TRP A 322 -0.07 10.06 28.43
N THR A 323 0.94 9.20 28.34
CA THR A 323 2.22 9.44 29.03
C THR A 323 3.01 10.52 28.29
N GLN A 324 3.88 11.22 29.01
CA GLN A 324 4.82 12.17 28.38
C GLN A 324 5.99 11.45 27.71
N GLU A 325 6.21 10.18 28.07
CA GLU A 325 7.31 9.36 27.58
C GLU A 325 7.12 8.92 26.13
N PRO A 326 8.18 8.91 25.32
CA PRO A 326 8.12 8.43 23.95
C PRO A 326 7.87 6.92 23.89
N GLY A 327 6.93 6.48 23.06
CA GLY A 327 6.63 5.06 22.86
C GLY A 327 5.65 4.79 21.72
N SER A 328 5.75 3.61 21.09
CA SER A 328 4.83 3.18 20.04
C SER A 328 3.74 2.26 20.57
N VAL A 329 2.52 2.42 20.06
CA VAL A 329 1.42 1.46 20.24
C VAL A 329 0.83 1.13 18.88
N THR A 330 0.42 -0.12 18.71
CA THR A 330 -0.25 -0.65 17.53
C THR A 330 -1.77 -0.57 17.69
N PHE A 331 -2.48 -0.57 16.57
CA PHE A 331 -3.95 -0.72 16.61
C PHE A 331 -4.42 -2.06 17.18
N LEU A 332 -3.56 -3.08 17.17
CA LEU A 332 -3.88 -4.37 17.76
C LEU A 332 -3.91 -4.28 19.29
N GLU A 333 -2.89 -3.67 19.90
CA GLU A 333 -2.85 -3.49 21.36
C GLU A 333 -4.01 -2.62 21.85
N LEU A 334 -4.34 -1.56 21.10
CA LEU A 334 -5.50 -0.74 21.41
C LEU A 334 -6.82 -1.50 21.26
N ALA A 335 -6.92 -2.40 20.28
CA ALA A 335 -8.10 -3.24 20.09
C ALA A 335 -8.30 -4.20 21.27
N LEU A 336 -7.23 -4.82 21.75
CA LEU A 336 -7.29 -5.72 22.91
C LEU A 336 -7.64 -4.98 24.20
N ASP A 337 -7.09 -3.79 24.41
CA ASP A 337 -7.45 -2.94 25.56
C ASP A 337 -8.91 -2.48 25.51
N PHE A 338 -9.39 -2.11 24.32
CA PHE A 338 -10.80 -1.75 24.12
C PHE A 338 -11.73 -2.94 24.42
N GLU A 339 -11.43 -4.13 23.89
CA GLU A 339 -12.31 -5.30 24.05
C GLU A 339 -12.45 -5.69 25.53
N GLU A 340 -11.36 -5.61 26.29
CA GLU A 340 -11.43 -5.81 27.72
C GLU A 340 -12.21 -4.70 28.42
N PHE A 341 -11.91 -3.43 28.14
CA PHE A 341 -12.54 -2.29 28.80
C PHE A 341 -14.07 -2.26 28.59
N ALA A 342 -14.50 -2.64 27.40
CA ALA A 342 -15.91 -2.66 27.05
C ALA A 342 -16.57 -4.02 27.39
N GLU A 343 -15.80 -5.01 27.86
CA GLU A 343 -16.24 -6.40 28.11
C GLU A 343 -16.96 -7.00 26.90
N ARG A 344 -16.47 -6.69 25.70
CA ARG A 344 -17.08 -7.12 24.43
C ARG A 344 -16.08 -7.20 23.30
N THR A 345 -16.36 -8.06 22.33
CA THR A 345 -15.57 -8.11 21.09
C THR A 345 -15.87 -6.93 20.17
N LEU A 346 -14.89 -6.57 19.35
CA LEU A 346 -15.08 -5.60 18.28
C LEU A 346 -16.09 -6.14 17.25
N PRO A 347 -17.05 -5.30 16.80
CA PRO A 347 -18.01 -5.73 15.80
C PRO A 347 -17.33 -5.91 14.43
N HIS A 348 -17.94 -6.69 13.55
CA HIS A 348 -17.42 -6.86 12.19
C HIS A 348 -17.37 -5.54 11.42
N ALA A 349 -16.40 -5.40 10.52
CA ALA A 349 -16.43 -4.30 9.56
C ALA A 349 -17.73 -4.37 8.73
N PRO A 350 -18.36 -3.25 8.37
CA PRO A 350 -19.62 -3.23 7.62
C PRO A 350 -19.55 -3.94 6.27
N GLN A 351 -18.34 -4.03 5.71
CA GLN A 351 -18.05 -4.68 4.43
C GLN A 351 -17.52 -6.12 4.60
N ALA A 352 -17.39 -6.64 5.82
CA ALA A 352 -16.93 -8.00 6.04
C ALA A 352 -18.00 -8.99 5.58
N LYS A 353 -17.59 -9.97 4.77
CA LYS A 353 -18.48 -11.01 4.24
C LYS A 353 -18.93 -12.03 5.29
N PHE A 354 -18.17 -12.19 6.37
CA PHE A 354 -18.43 -13.18 7.41
C PHE A 354 -18.93 -12.47 8.67
N LYS A 355 -20.23 -12.61 8.95
CA LYS A 355 -20.84 -12.19 10.23
C LYS A 355 -20.91 -13.39 11.16
N GLY A 356 -20.52 -13.24 12.42
CA GLY A 356 -20.65 -14.28 13.46
C GLY A 356 -19.40 -15.14 13.69
N THR A 357 -18.24 -14.77 13.12
CA THR A 357 -16.96 -15.42 13.41
C THR A 357 -16.08 -14.50 14.25
N THR A 358 -15.20 -15.06 15.09
CA THR A 358 -14.23 -14.24 15.82
C THR A 358 -13.33 -13.51 14.84
N LEU A 359 -13.20 -12.19 14.99
CA LEU A 359 -12.31 -11.39 14.14
C LEU A 359 -10.87 -11.84 14.33
N SER A 360 -10.15 -11.99 13.21
CA SER A 360 -8.70 -12.15 13.25
C SER A 360 -8.05 -10.93 13.92
N LEU A 361 -6.89 -11.11 14.56
CA LEU A 361 -6.18 -10.03 15.25
C LEU A 361 -5.98 -8.79 14.35
N GLN A 362 -5.64 -9.02 13.08
CA GLN A 362 -5.46 -7.94 12.11
C GLN A 362 -6.78 -7.19 11.86
N GLU A 363 -7.88 -7.91 11.70
CA GLU A 363 -9.17 -7.29 11.44
C GLU A 363 -9.67 -6.51 12.66
N ARG A 364 -9.39 -6.97 13.90
CA ARG A 364 -9.67 -6.22 15.13
C ARG A 364 -9.01 -4.84 15.11
N GLY A 365 -7.70 -4.79 14.87
CA GLY A 365 -6.97 -3.53 14.76
C GLY A 365 -7.51 -2.63 13.63
N ARG A 366 -7.92 -3.22 12.50
CA ARG A 366 -8.52 -2.50 11.37
C ARG A 366 -9.87 -1.89 11.74
N VAL A 367 -10.77 -2.66 12.37
CA VAL A 367 -12.09 -2.20 12.80
C VAL A 367 -11.95 -1.04 13.77
N LEU A 368 -11.12 -1.18 14.80
CA LEU A 368 -10.92 -0.11 15.78
C LEU A 368 -10.43 1.18 15.12
N ARG A 369 -9.45 1.08 14.21
CA ARG A 369 -8.94 2.24 13.45
C ARG A 369 -10.05 2.94 12.67
N LEU A 370 -10.88 2.17 11.97
CA LEU A 370 -12.00 2.70 11.19
C LEU A 370 -13.03 3.36 12.10
N ALA A 371 -13.38 2.72 13.23
CA ALA A 371 -14.31 3.25 14.21
C ALA A 371 -13.85 4.59 14.80
N ILE A 372 -12.59 4.69 15.23
CA ILE A 372 -12.00 5.96 15.72
C ILE A 372 -12.06 7.05 14.64
N THR A 373 -11.71 6.69 13.39
CA THR A 373 -11.73 7.63 12.27
C THR A 373 -13.15 8.13 11.95
N SER A 374 -14.15 7.26 12.05
CA SER A 374 -15.55 7.62 11.86
C SER A 374 -16.06 8.49 13.01
N ALA A 375 -15.77 8.14 14.27
CA ALA A 375 -16.15 8.92 15.45
C ALA A 375 -15.59 10.34 15.42
N GLN A 376 -14.35 10.52 14.94
CA GLN A 376 -13.73 11.83 14.75
C GLN A 376 -14.56 12.76 13.85
N ARG A 377 -15.22 12.23 12.81
CA ARG A 377 -16.06 13.02 11.89
C ARG A 377 -17.40 13.43 12.49
N LEU A 378 -17.74 12.89 13.66
CA LEU A 378 -18.99 13.17 14.38
C LEU A 378 -18.81 14.24 15.46
N VAL A 379 -17.58 14.60 15.83
CA VAL A 379 -17.30 15.61 16.86
C VAL A 379 -17.70 17.00 16.36
N THR A 380 -18.55 17.70 17.11
CA THR A 380 -18.97 19.08 16.83
C THR A 380 -18.31 20.08 17.76
N LYS A 381 -18.02 19.69 19.01
CA LYS A 381 -17.31 20.51 20.01
C LYS A 381 -16.32 19.65 20.79
N GLY A 382 -15.16 20.24 21.10
CA GLY A 382 -14.04 19.58 21.74
C GLY A 382 -13.13 18.88 20.73
N GLN A 383 -12.09 18.23 21.24
CA GLN A 383 -11.23 17.38 20.43
C GLN A 383 -11.24 15.97 21.00
N LEU A 384 -11.55 15.01 20.15
CA LEU A 384 -11.01 13.68 20.34
C LEU A 384 -9.48 13.85 20.24
N HIS A 385 -8.78 13.78 21.38
CA HIS A 385 -7.33 13.58 21.46
C HIS A 385 -6.79 12.49 20.47
N PRO A 386 -7.60 11.56 19.92
CA PRO A 386 -7.29 10.72 18.76
C PRO A 386 -6.77 11.31 17.46
N ALA A 387 -6.83 12.62 17.18
CA ALA A 387 -6.27 13.15 15.93
C ALA A 387 -4.77 12.77 15.74
N ARG A 388 -4.05 12.55 16.85
CA ARG A 388 -2.68 12.02 16.88
C ARG A 388 -2.61 10.48 16.86
N ILE A 389 -3.61 9.76 17.38
CA ILE A 389 -3.69 8.28 17.36
C ILE A 389 -3.73 7.77 15.93
N VAL A 390 -4.65 8.29 15.11
CA VAL A 390 -4.85 7.77 13.74
C VAL A 390 -3.67 8.07 12.82
N THR A 391 -2.96 9.17 13.08
CA THR A 391 -1.79 9.61 12.30
C THR A 391 -0.48 9.00 12.77
N ARG A 392 -0.40 8.45 13.99
CA ARG A 392 0.87 7.97 14.58
C ARG A 392 0.85 6.54 15.13
N CYS A 393 -0.31 5.89 15.27
CA CYS A 393 -0.37 4.45 15.49
C CYS A 393 0.02 3.72 14.20
N ASN A 394 0.95 2.77 14.31
CA ASN A 394 1.37 1.97 13.17
C ASN A 394 0.16 1.22 12.59
N SER A 395 -0.12 1.42 11.30
CA SER A 395 -1.01 0.52 10.57
C SER A 395 -0.30 -0.83 10.48
N LEU A 396 -0.75 -1.81 11.27
CA LEU A 396 -0.37 -3.23 11.20
C LEU A 396 0.98 -3.45 10.51
N VAL A 397 2.07 -3.01 11.16
CA VAL A 397 3.36 -3.55 10.79
C VAL A 397 3.23 -5.04 11.12
N PRO A 398 3.33 -5.95 10.13
CA PRO A 398 3.32 -7.37 10.42
C PRO A 398 4.41 -7.59 11.47
N LEU A 399 4.07 -8.31 12.54
CA LEU A 399 4.95 -8.78 13.60
C LEU A 399 6.38 -9.02 13.06
N GLY A 400 7.27 -8.02 13.14
CA GLY A 400 8.63 -8.07 12.56
C GLY A 400 9.16 -6.87 11.74
N GLY A 401 8.42 -5.80 11.45
CA GLY A 401 8.99 -4.60 10.80
C GLY A 401 9.69 -3.62 11.78
N PRO A 402 10.73 -2.87 11.35
CA PRO A 402 11.52 -2.00 12.24
C PRO A 402 10.69 -0.86 12.87
N ALA A 403 10.99 -0.58 14.14
CA ALA A 403 10.29 0.32 15.08
C ALA A 403 10.41 1.84 14.76
N LEU A 404 10.45 2.23 13.49
CA LEU A 404 10.64 3.63 13.09
C LEU A 404 9.35 4.22 12.51
N CYS A 405 8.33 4.29 13.35
CA CYS A 405 7.22 5.26 13.36
C CYS A 405 6.36 4.91 14.57
N GLY A 406 6.04 5.88 15.41
CA GLY A 406 5.24 5.67 16.61
C GLY A 406 4.61 6.98 17.03
N LEU A 407 3.66 6.93 17.95
CA LEU A 407 3.25 8.13 18.67
C LEU A 407 4.47 8.71 19.37
N ASN A 408 4.62 10.04 19.38
CA ASN A 408 5.61 10.68 20.25
C ASN A 408 5.34 10.42 21.74
N ARG A 409 4.20 9.80 22.10
CA ARG A 409 3.68 9.58 23.46
C ARG A 409 2.83 8.31 23.51
N ARG A 410 3.01 7.43 24.50
CA ARG A 410 2.26 6.18 24.62
C ARG A 410 0.92 6.41 25.36
N PRO A 411 -0.21 5.78 24.94
CA PRO A 411 -1.39 5.79 25.78
C PRO A 411 -1.21 4.81 26.95
N TYR A 412 -1.80 5.15 28.07
CA TYR A 412 -2.08 4.23 29.16
C TYR A 412 -3.30 3.40 28.79
N PHE A 413 -3.17 2.10 29.01
CA PHE A 413 -4.22 1.13 28.74
C PHE A 413 -5.22 1.10 29.88
N ALA A 414 -6.51 1.18 29.55
CA ALA A 414 -7.56 1.20 30.55
C ALA A 414 -7.64 -0.15 31.31
N CYS A 415 -7.28 -1.25 30.65
CA CYS A 415 -7.31 -2.61 31.16
C CYS A 415 -5.93 -3.27 31.16
N ARG A 416 -5.02 -2.73 31.98
CA ARG A 416 -3.61 -3.13 32.05
C ARG A 416 -3.37 -4.62 32.32
N ALA A 417 -4.05 -5.20 33.32
CA ALA A 417 -3.83 -6.59 33.72
C ALA A 417 -4.24 -7.56 32.61
N ALA A 418 -5.38 -7.30 31.97
CA ALA A 418 -5.85 -8.08 30.84
C ALA A 418 -4.97 -7.92 29.61
N LEU A 419 -4.49 -6.70 29.32
CA LEU A 419 -3.56 -6.50 28.22
C LEU A 419 -2.25 -7.25 28.44
N HIS A 420 -1.71 -7.25 29.66
CA HIS A 420 -0.53 -8.05 29.98
C HIS A 420 -0.78 -9.53 29.69
N THR A 421 -1.91 -10.07 30.15
CA THR A 421 -2.35 -11.45 29.86
C THR A 421 -2.52 -11.69 28.36
N HIS A 422 -3.11 -10.76 27.60
CA HIS A 422 -3.28 -10.87 26.15
C HIS A 422 -1.96 -10.78 25.40
N ILE A 423 -1.01 -9.96 25.84
CA ILE A 423 0.33 -9.86 25.27
C ILE A 423 1.11 -11.15 25.55
N LEU A 424 1.00 -11.71 26.76
CA LEU A 424 1.59 -13.01 27.06
C LEU A 424 0.97 -14.13 26.21
N LYS A 425 -0.36 -14.17 26.08
CA LYS A 425 -1.05 -15.11 25.18
C LYS A 425 -0.68 -14.88 23.71
N LEU A 426 -0.43 -13.64 23.30
CA LEU A 426 0.01 -13.31 21.93
C LEU A 426 1.46 -13.75 21.70
N ALA A 427 2.33 -13.54 22.69
CA ALA A 427 3.71 -14.00 22.68
C ALA A 427 3.74 -15.53 22.63
N GLU A 428 2.96 -16.20 23.48
CA GLU A 428 2.76 -17.65 23.49
C GLU A 428 2.16 -18.15 22.18
N TYR A 429 1.15 -17.48 21.62
CA TYR A 429 0.60 -17.81 20.30
C TYR A 429 1.64 -17.65 19.20
N CYS A 430 2.47 -16.60 19.25
CA CYS A 430 3.58 -16.45 18.33
C CYS A 430 4.54 -17.62 18.53
N GLU A 431 5.05 -17.86 19.74
CA GLU A 431 5.95 -18.98 20.03
C GLU A 431 5.37 -20.34 19.58
N HIS A 432 4.09 -20.62 19.84
CA HIS A 432 3.39 -21.84 19.40
C HIS A 432 3.16 -21.90 17.89
N ALA A 433 2.80 -20.79 17.25
CA ALA A 433 2.68 -20.75 15.78
C ALA A 433 4.04 -20.89 15.09
N TRP A 434 5.13 -20.63 15.82
CA TRP A 434 6.50 -20.89 15.41
C TRP A 434 6.89 -22.35 15.68
N THR A 435 6.63 -22.93 16.87
CA THR A 435 7.01 -24.32 17.21
C THR A 435 6.11 -25.39 16.58
N ALA A 436 4.80 -25.16 16.42
CA ALA A 436 3.89 -26.08 15.74
C ALA A 436 4.22 -26.23 14.24
N LYS A 437 5.00 -25.29 13.67
CA LYS A 437 5.55 -25.43 12.32
C LYS A 437 6.83 -26.25 12.26
N ASP A 438 7.60 -26.30 13.35
CA ASP A 438 8.77 -27.19 13.45
C ASP A 438 8.35 -28.66 13.62
N GLY A 439 7.18 -28.94 14.22
CA GLY A 439 6.64 -30.29 14.38
C GLY A 439 5.99 -30.89 13.12
N ILE A 440 5.65 -30.08 12.11
CA ILE A 440 5.14 -30.53 10.80
C ILE A 440 6.29 -30.72 9.79
N LEU A 441 7.50 -30.29 10.13
CA LEU A 441 8.72 -30.38 9.31
C LEU A 441 9.76 -31.37 9.85
N ARG A 442 9.40 -32.15 10.89
CA ARG A 442 10.02 -33.44 11.22
C ARG A 442 9.08 -34.54 10.76
#